data_AF-A0A2M9P7R7-F1
#
_entry.id   AF-A0A2M9P7R7-F1
#
_cell.length_a   1.000
_cell.length_b   1.000
_cell.length_c   1.000
_cell.angle_alpha   90.00
_cell.angle_beta   90.00
_cell.angle_gamma   90.00
#
_symmetry.space_group_name_H-M   'P 1'
#
loop_
_entity.id
_entity.type
_entity.pdbx_description
1 polymer ?
#
loop_
_entity_poly.entity_id
_entity_poly.type
_entity_poly.pdbx_seq_one_letter_code
_entity_poly.pdbx_strand_id
1 'polypeptide(L)' 'MIDLQKFFDAVRANPFGGKLLPGQVQGCEAILRASDRHGVTDERHVANILAQVHHETDGTMMPEV' A
#
# COMPACT_ATOMS: atom_id res chain seq x y z
N MET A 1 1.65 -11.40 10.25
CA MET A 1 2.70 -10.66 9.52
C MET A 1 2.41 -10.80 8.04
N ILE A 2 2.20 -9.68 7.34
CA ILE A 2 1.93 -9.67 5.89
C ILE A 2 3.19 -10.13 5.14
N ASP A 3 3.00 -11.01 4.15
CA ASP A 3 4.05 -11.37 3.20
C ASP A 3 4.25 -10.23 2.20
N LEU A 4 5.34 -9.46 2.39
CA LEU A 4 5.64 -8.30 1.56
C LEU A 4 5.93 -8.66 0.10
N GLN A 5 6.53 -9.83 -0.15
CA GLN A 5 6.83 -10.25 -1.51
C GLN A 5 5.53 -10.54 -2.26
N LYS A 6 4.65 -11.35 -1.66
CA LYS A 6 3.32 -11.65 -2.22
C LYS A 6 2.49 -10.38 -2.43
N PHE A 7 2.53 -9.46 -1.47
CA PHE A 7 1.84 -8.17 -1.59
C PHE A 7 2.35 -7.36 -2.79
N PHE A 8 3.67 -7.13 -2.87
CA PHE A 8 4.25 -6.31 -3.93
C PHE A 8 4.15 -6.94 -5.31
N ASP A 9 4.18 -8.26 -5.41
CA ASP A 9 3.94 -8.97 -6.67
C ASP A 9 2.51 -8.76 -7.16
N ALA A 10 1.52 -8.78 -6.25
CA ALA A 10 0.13 -8.52 -6.59
C ALA A 10 -0.11 -7.05 -7.00
N VAL A 11 0.28 -6.09 -6.16
CA VAL A 11 -0.04 -4.68 -6.43
C VAL A 11 0.74 -4.11 -7.61
N ARG A 12 1.96 -4.62 -7.87
CA ARG A 12 2.74 -4.24 -9.05
C ARG A 12 1.96 -4.53 -10.33
N ALA A 13 1.27 -5.66 -10.43
CA ALA A 13 0.46 -5.98 -11.59
C ALA A 13 -0.78 -5.08 -11.70
N ASN A 14 -1.47 -4.83 -10.59
CA ASN A 14 -2.66 -3.98 -10.49
C ASN A 14 -2.80 -3.53 -9.02
N PRO A 15 -2.87 -2.23 -8.68
CA PRO A 15 -3.18 -1.08 -9.56
C PRO A 15 -2.00 -0.38 -10.23
N PHE A 16 -0.75 -0.75 -9.94
CA PHE A 16 0.41 0.07 -10.33
C PHE A 16 0.93 -0.14 -11.76
N GLY A 17 0.26 -0.94 -12.61
CA GLY A 17 0.53 -0.98 -14.05
C GLY A 17 1.88 -1.62 -14.45
N GLY A 18 2.42 -2.50 -13.62
CA GLY A 18 3.59 -3.34 -13.92
C GLY A 18 4.90 -2.86 -13.31
N LYS A 19 4.96 -1.65 -12.74
CA LYS A 19 6.17 -1.11 -12.09
C LYS A 19 5.78 -0.36 -10.83
N LEU A 20 6.70 -0.32 -9.88
CA LEU A 20 6.56 0.45 -8.64
C LEU A 20 7.68 1.47 -8.57
N LEU A 21 7.33 2.73 -8.31
CA LEU A 21 8.26 3.79 -7.99
C LEU A 21 8.70 3.65 -6.52
N PRO A 22 9.91 4.14 -6.16
CA PRO A 22 10.38 4.11 -4.78
C PRO A 22 9.39 4.72 -3.76
N GLY A 23 8.73 5.83 -4.13
CA GLY A 23 7.70 6.46 -3.28
C GLY A 23 6.47 5.56 -3.06
N GLN A 24 6.03 4.83 -4.08
CA GLN A 24 4.92 3.89 -3.97
C GLN A 24 5.25 2.73 -3.02
N VAL A 25 6.46 2.20 -3.11
CA VAL A 25 6.95 1.17 -2.17
C VAL A 25 6.98 1.72 -0.75
N GLN A 26 7.56 2.90 -0.56
CA GLN A 26 7.67 3.55 0.75
C GLN A 26 6.29 3.81 1.38
N GLY A 27 5.34 4.35 0.62
CA GLY A 27 3.98 4.62 1.09
C GLY A 27 3.23 3.36 1.50
N CYS A 28 3.28 2.32 0.65
CA CYS A 28 2.71 1.01 0.98
C CYS A 28 3.33 0.43 2.27
N GLU A 29 4.65 0.42 2.40
CA GLU A 29 5.32 -0.07 3.62
C GLU A 29 4.94 0.74 4.86
N ALA A 30 4.84 2.07 4.74
CA ALA A 30 4.45 2.93 5.85
C ALA A 30 3.06 2.57 6.39
N ILE A 31 2.10 2.34 5.49
CA ILE A 31 0.72 1.93 5.83
C ILE A 31 0.72 0.52 6.42
N LEU A 32 1.38 -0.46 5.80
CA LEU A 32 1.42 -1.83 6.31
C LEU A 32 2.04 -1.91 7.71
N ARG A 33 3.14 -1.17 7.95
CA ARG A 33 3.74 -1.05 9.28
C ARG A 33 2.82 -0.33 10.26
N ALA A 34 2.05 0.66 9.82
CA ALA A 34 1.08 1.35 10.68
C ALA A 34 -0.06 0.42 11.10
N SER A 35 -0.62 -0.35 10.17
CA SER A 35 -1.63 -1.35 10.45
C SER A 35 -1.16 -2.36 11.50
N ASP A 36 0.06 -2.85 11.38
CA ASP A 36 0.68 -3.76 12.36
C ASP A 36 0.82 -3.09 13.74
N ARG A 37 1.40 -1.87 13.78
CA ARG A 37 1.56 -1.10 15.03
C ARG A 37 0.24 -0.81 15.75
N HIS A 38 -0.84 -0.60 14.99
CA HIS A 38 -2.16 -0.27 15.54
C HIS A 38 -3.08 -1.49 15.69
N GLY A 39 -2.61 -2.69 15.39
CA GLY A 39 -3.40 -3.92 15.53
C GLY A 39 -4.57 -4.02 14.54
N VAL A 40 -4.47 -3.40 13.37
CA VAL A 40 -5.46 -3.53 12.29
C VAL A 40 -5.22 -4.86 11.58
N THR A 41 -5.91 -5.90 12.06
CA THR A 41 -5.69 -7.30 11.62
C THR A 41 -6.61 -7.76 10.49
N ASP A 42 -7.73 -7.09 10.24
CA ASP A 42 -8.59 -7.43 9.09
C ASP A 42 -7.94 -6.98 7.78
N GLU A 43 -7.49 -7.95 6.98
CA GLU A 43 -6.84 -7.71 5.69
C GLU A 43 -7.70 -6.89 4.73
N ARG A 44 -9.03 -7.03 4.80
CA ARG A 44 -9.97 -6.26 3.95
C ARG A 44 -9.96 -4.78 4.34
N HIS A 45 -9.81 -4.48 5.63
CA HIS A 45 -9.69 -3.12 6.11
C HIS A 45 -8.35 -2.51 5.68
N VAL A 46 -7.25 -3.26 5.81
CA VAL A 46 -5.92 -2.80 5.34
C VAL A 46 -5.92 -2.56 3.83
N ALA A 47 -6.52 -3.45 3.04
CA ALA A 47 -6.67 -3.27 1.60
C ALA A 47 -7.50 -2.02 1.26
N ASN A 48 -8.57 -1.74 2.02
CA ASN A 48 -9.37 -0.53 1.83
C ASN A 48 -8.56 0.74 2.14
N ILE A 49 -7.76 0.76 3.21
CA ILE A 49 -6.87 1.89 3.53
C ILE A 49 -5.91 2.16 2.38
N LEU A 50 -5.25 1.11 1.88
CA LEU A 50 -4.31 1.22 0.75
C LEU A 50 -5.01 1.73 -0.53
N ALA A 51 -6.21 1.23 -0.83
CA ALA A 51 -6.98 1.66 -1.99
C ALA A 51 -7.41 3.13 -1.91
N GLN A 52 -7.83 3.59 -0.73
CA GLN A 52 -8.17 4.99 -0.49
C GLN A 52 -6.94 5.88 -0.67
N VAL A 53 -5.80 5.55 -0.03
CA VAL A 53 -4.57 6.34 -0.20
C VAL A 53 -4.12 6.36 -1.66
N HIS A 54 -4.21 5.24 -2.37
CA HIS A 54 -3.92 5.22 -3.80
C HIS A 54 -4.81 6.18 -4.58
N HIS A 55 -6.12 6.22 -4.31
CA HIS A 55 -7.04 7.12 -4.98
C HIS A 55 -6.76 8.60 -4.67
N GLU A 56 -6.52 8.93 -3.40
CA GLU A 56 -6.35 10.31 -2.92
C GLU A 56 -4.99 10.92 -3.28
N THR A 57 -3.99 10.10 -3.62
CA THR A 57 -2.62 10.55 -3.95
C THR A 57 -2.27 10.37 -5.42
N ASP A 58 -3.28 10.22 -6.28
CA ASP A 58 -3.13 9.90 -7.71
C ASP A 58 -2.16 8.72 -7.96
N GLY A 59 -2.22 7.71 -7.10
CA GLY A 59 -1.38 6.51 -7.14
C GLY A 59 0.08 6.74 -6.74
N THR A 60 0.49 7.92 -6.29
CA THR A 60 1.87 8.17 -5.84
C THR A 60 2.19 7.53 -4.49
N MET A 61 1.16 7.31 -3.67
CA MET A 61 1.25 6.86 -2.27
C MET A 61 2.07 7.78 -1.36
N MET A 62 2.25 9.04 -1.78
CA MET A 62 2.98 10.06 -1.04
C MET A 62 2.03 11.21 -0.68
N PRO A 63 2.28 11.96 0.41
CA PRO A 63 1.51 13.17 0.70
C PRO A 63 1.67 14.17 -0.44
N GLU A 64 0.56 14.73 -0.90
CA GLU A 64 0.57 15.87 -1.83
C GLU A 64 0.73 17.17 -1.03
N VAL A 65 1.54 18.08 -1.56
CA VAL A 65 1.84 19.40 -0.96
C VAL A 65 1.08 20.53 -1.65
#